data_AF-A0A7S3FCB2-F1
#
_entry.id   AF-A0A7S3FCB2-F1
#
_cell.length_a   1.000
_cell.length_b   1.000
_cell.length_c   1.000
_cell.angle_alpha   90.00
_cell.angle_beta   90.00
_cell.angle_gamma   90.00
#
_symmetry.space_group_name_H-M   'P 1'
#
loop_
_entity.id
_entity.type
_entity.pdbx_description
1 polymer ?
#
loop_
_entity_poly.entity_id
_entity_poly.type
_entity_poly.pdbx_seq_one_letter_code
_entity_poly.pdbx_strand_id
1 'polypeptide(L)'
;RRGGGGGRPCSRTAHRADPIRRATRRGRGRTDEQGGFFLAEYDDSPVGALNELVTLGGVVWEPPTSCAWASRVHVCHDEARAHGVAHVGLPSRHAHFSRGGGAGAVVTVRERERAGAGAGGVARR
;
A
#
# COMPACT_ATOMS: atom_id res chain seq x y z
N ARG A 1 -28.16 -5.34 15.09
CA ARG A 1 -28.07 -3.91 15.50
C ARG A 1 -26.88 -3.31 14.74
N ARG A 2 -27.11 -2.20 14.04
CA ARG A 2 -26.18 -1.58 13.07
C ARG A 2 -24.99 -0.97 13.79
N GLY A 3 -23.79 -1.31 13.35
CA GLY A 3 -22.54 -0.65 13.74
C GLY A 3 -21.54 -0.83 12.60
N GLY A 4 -21.56 0.07 11.63
CA GLY A 4 -20.61 0.07 10.51
C GLY A 4 -20.15 1.50 10.31
N GLY A 5 -18.92 1.79 10.72
CA GLY A 5 -18.33 3.12 10.61
C GLY A 5 -18.34 3.59 9.16
N GLY A 6 -18.96 4.74 8.91
CA GLY A 6 -19.08 5.36 7.60
C GLY A 6 -17.76 5.91 7.08
N GLY A 7 -16.82 5.03 6.73
CA GLY A 7 -15.72 5.36 5.84
C GLY A 7 -16.28 5.57 4.43
N ARG A 8 -15.90 6.67 3.77
CA ARG A 8 -16.22 6.87 2.35
C ARG A 8 -15.74 5.65 1.54
N PRO A 9 -16.55 5.09 0.63
CA PRO A 9 -16.14 3.93 -0.16
C PRO A 9 -14.89 4.27 -0.97
N CYS A 10 -13.95 3.32 -1.07
CA CYS A 10 -12.81 3.39 -1.98
C CYS A 10 -13.34 3.69 -3.39
N SER A 11 -12.63 4.52 -4.16
CA SER A 11 -13.11 5.02 -5.45
C SER A 11 -13.44 3.84 -6.38
N ARG A 12 -14.72 3.66 -6.69
CA ARG A 12 -15.19 2.72 -7.72
C ARG A 12 -14.87 3.32 -9.09
N THR A 13 -13.64 3.12 -9.56
CA THR A 13 -13.28 3.45 -10.94
C THR A 13 -12.49 2.30 -11.53
N ALA A 14 -13.19 1.44 -12.28
CA ALA A 14 -12.60 0.30 -12.96
C ALA A 14 -11.55 0.76 -13.98
N HIS A 15 -10.28 0.43 -13.76
CA HIS A 15 -9.29 0.33 -14.83
C HIS A 15 -8.22 -0.73 -14.53
N ARG A 16 -7.96 -1.52 -15.56
CA ARG A 16 -6.93 -2.57 -15.67
C ARG A 16 -5.58 -2.07 -15.16
N ALA A 17 -4.97 -2.81 -14.24
CA ALA A 17 -3.61 -2.57 -13.77
C ALA A 17 -2.63 -2.49 -14.97
N ASP A 18 -1.96 -1.36 -15.14
CA ASP A 18 -0.88 -1.22 -16.10
C ASP A 18 0.35 -1.98 -15.59
N PRO A 19 1.02 -2.79 -16.41
CA PRO A 19 2.24 -3.47 -16.02
C PRO A 19 3.35 -2.44 -15.77
N ILE A 20 4.07 -2.65 -14.66
CA ILE A 20 5.30 -1.96 -14.29
C ILE A 20 6.16 -1.68 -15.53
N ARG A 21 6.45 -0.41 -15.81
CA ARG A 21 7.39 -0.04 -16.88
C ARG A 21 8.75 -0.67 -16.57
N ARG A 22 9.10 -1.70 -17.34
CA ARG A 22 10.35 -2.44 -17.28
C ARG A 22 11.52 -1.53 -17.67
N ALA A 23 12.27 -1.05 -16.69
CA ALA A 23 13.59 -0.47 -16.94
C ALA A 23 14.54 -1.61 -17.32
N THR A 24 14.71 -1.87 -18.62
CA THR A 24 15.71 -2.82 -19.11
C THR A 24 17.09 -2.16 -19.10
N ARG A 25 17.91 -2.41 -18.07
CA ARG A 25 19.36 -2.35 -18.21
C ARG A 25 20.00 -3.67 -17.78
N ARG A 26 20.61 -4.34 -18.76
CA ARG A 26 21.44 -5.53 -18.57
C ARG A 26 22.64 -5.16 -17.68
N GLY A 27 22.75 -5.79 -16.52
CA GLY A 27 23.94 -5.77 -15.69
C GLY A 27 23.86 -6.89 -14.66
N ARG A 28 24.80 -7.84 -14.71
CA ARG A 28 24.93 -8.91 -13.71
C ARG A 28 25.24 -8.27 -12.35
N GLY A 29 24.55 -8.72 -11.30
CA GLY A 29 24.93 -8.50 -9.89
C GLY A 29 24.88 -7.07 -9.39
N ARG A 30 23.79 -6.33 -9.63
CA ARG A 30 23.55 -5.04 -8.98
C ARG A 30 22.21 -5.10 -8.23
N THR A 31 22.24 -4.86 -6.92
CA THR A 31 21.09 -4.34 -6.20
C THR A 31 20.68 -3.04 -6.88
N ASP A 32 19.60 -3.05 -7.64
CA ASP A 32 18.94 -1.83 -8.05
C ASP A 32 18.28 -1.22 -6.79
N GLU A 33 19.00 -0.30 -6.17
CA GLU A 33 18.55 0.55 -5.04
C GLU A 33 17.30 1.41 -5.40
N GLN A 34 16.72 1.21 -6.58
CA GLN A 34 15.60 1.95 -7.08
C GLN A 34 14.33 1.46 -6.37
N GLY A 35 14.04 2.07 -5.22
CA GLY A 35 12.71 2.06 -4.64
C GLY A 35 11.66 2.59 -5.63
N GLY A 36 10.40 2.30 -5.35
CA GLY A 36 9.30 2.66 -6.25
C GLY A 36 7.96 2.61 -5.56
N PHE A 37 6.92 2.96 -6.31
CA PHE A 37 5.54 2.91 -5.86
C PHE A 37 4.74 1.97 -6.74
N PHE A 38 3.92 1.13 -6.14
CA PHE A 38 2.99 0.24 -6.83
C PHE A 38 1.58 0.49 -6.30
N LEU A 39 0.69 1.02 -7.16
CA LEU A 39 -0.72 1.21 -6.84
C LEU A 39 -1.53 0.07 -7.45
N ALA A 40 -2.23 -0.67 -6.60
CA ALA A 40 -3.22 -1.66 -6.98
C ALA A 40 -4.62 -1.18 -6.60
N GLU A 41 -5.55 -1.36 -7.53
CA GLU A 41 -6.98 -1.08 -7.36
C GLU A 41 -7.72 -2.40 -7.61
N TYR A 42 -8.29 -2.95 -6.54
CA TYR A 42 -9.03 -4.21 -6.56
C TYR A 42 -10.53 -3.89 -6.49
N ASP A 43 -11.29 -4.37 -7.46
CA ASP A 43 -12.75 -4.28 -7.43
C ASP A 43 -13.37 -5.31 -6.46
N ASP A 44 -12.69 -6.45 -6.30
CA ASP A 44 -13.10 -7.55 -5.44
C ASP A 44 -11.93 -8.01 -4.55
N SER A 45 -12.17 -8.07 -3.25
CA SER A 45 -11.23 -8.55 -2.23
C SER A 45 -12.02 -9.04 -1.01
N PRO A 46 -11.39 -9.73 -0.04
CA PRO A 46 -12.09 -10.17 1.18
C PRO A 46 -12.79 -9.04 1.96
N VAL A 47 -12.42 -7.78 1.73
CA VAL A 47 -13.02 -6.58 2.35
C VAL A 47 -13.83 -5.73 1.36
N GLY A 48 -14.15 -6.27 0.18
CA GLY A 48 -14.75 -5.53 -0.94
C GLY A 48 -13.72 -4.75 -1.77
N ALA A 49 -14.14 -3.67 -2.43
CA ALA A 49 -13.22 -2.85 -3.23
C ALA A 49 -12.10 -2.25 -2.38
N LEU A 50 -10.85 -2.40 -2.84
CA LEU A 50 -9.64 -2.08 -2.10
C LEU A 50 -8.62 -1.36 -2.98
N ASN A 51 -8.18 -0.18 -2.54
CA ASN A 51 -6.99 0.48 -3.07
C ASN A 51 -5.81 0.24 -2.13
N GLU A 52 -4.69 -0.18 -2.71
CA GLU A 52 -3.45 -0.47 -2.00
C GLU A 52 -2.27 0.20 -2.72
N LEU A 53 -1.52 1.04 -2.00
CA LEU A 53 -0.27 1.63 -2.48
C LEU A 53 0.90 1.06 -1.68
N VAL A 54 1.81 0.38 -2.36
CA VAL A 54 3.04 -0.16 -1.79
C VAL A 54 4.20 0.77 -2.14
N THR A 55 4.93 1.24 -1.13
CA THR A 55 6.23 1.88 -1.31
C THR A 55 7.31 0.82 -1.15
N LEU A 56 8.03 0.52 -2.22
CA LEU A 56 9.14 -0.44 -2.20
C LEU A 56 10.39 0.26 -1.65
N GLY A 57 10.98 -0.30 -0.60
CA GLY A 57 12.21 0.21 0.01
C GLY A 57 13.48 -0.19 -0.75
N GLY A 58 13.37 -1.17 -1.64
CA GLY A 58 14.43 -1.66 -2.50
C GLY A 58 14.07 -3.02 -3.07
N VAL A 59 14.80 -3.43 -4.10
CA VAL A 59 14.72 -4.75 -4.72
C VAL A 59 16.13 -5.34 -4.70
N VAL A 60 16.24 -6.59 -4.26
CA VAL A 60 17.43 -7.41 -4.52
C VAL A 60 17.12 -8.25 -5.74
N TRP A 61 17.77 -7.94 -6.86
CA TRP A 61 17.67 -8.73 -8.07
C TRP A 61 18.76 -9.81 -8.13
N GLU A 62 18.43 -11.01 -7.66
CA GLU A 62 19.29 -12.20 -7.77
C GLU A 62 18.46 -13.41 -8.24
N PRO A 63 18.44 -13.73 -9.55
CA PRO A 63 17.73 -14.90 -10.06
C PRO A 63 18.27 -16.20 -9.42
N PRO A 64 17.41 -17.15 -8.98
CA PRO A 64 15.95 -17.19 -9.13
C PRO A 64 15.16 -16.51 -7.99
N THR A 65 15.82 -16.04 -6.94
CA THR A 65 15.21 -15.52 -5.72
C THR A 65 15.31 -14.01 -5.61
N SER A 66 14.85 -13.29 -6.65
CA SER A 66 14.69 -11.84 -6.53
C SER A 66 13.70 -11.53 -5.42
N CYS A 67 14.02 -10.58 -4.54
CA CYS A 67 13.14 -10.19 -3.44
C CYS A 67 12.98 -8.67 -3.40
N ALA A 68 11.83 -8.21 -2.92
CA ALA A 68 11.57 -6.81 -2.66
C ALA A 68 10.92 -6.69 -1.29
N TRP A 69 11.14 -5.57 -0.61
CA TRP A 69 10.46 -5.30 0.65
C TRP A 69 9.66 -4.01 0.58
N ALA A 70 8.45 -4.07 1.14
CA ALA A 70 7.64 -2.88 1.34
C ALA A 70 8.21 -2.07 2.51
N SER A 71 8.55 -0.81 2.27
CA SER A 71 8.86 0.15 3.34
C SER A 71 7.59 0.72 3.98
N ARG A 72 6.51 0.86 3.19
CA ARG A 72 5.17 1.23 3.64
C ARG A 72 4.12 0.59 2.74
N VAL A 73 2.95 0.30 3.32
CA VAL A 73 1.75 -0.09 2.59
C VAL A 73 0.61 0.83 3.04
N HIS A 74 -0.09 1.46 2.11
CA HIS A 74 -1.26 2.29 2.38
C HIS A 74 -2.49 1.59 1.81
N VAL A 75 -3.54 1.41 2.62
CA VAL A 75 -4.79 0.76 2.21
C VAL A 75 -6.00 1.57 2.63
N CYS A 76 -7.07 1.50 1.85
CA CYS A 76 -8.29 2.27 2.13
C CYS A 76 -9.25 1.62 3.14
N HIS A 77 -8.97 0.40 3.63
CA HIS A 77 -9.81 -0.34 4.58
C HIS A 77 -9.09 -0.67 5.90
N ASP A 78 -9.76 -0.46 7.04
CA ASP A 78 -9.19 -0.72 8.36
C ASP A 78 -8.92 -2.22 8.58
N GLU A 79 -9.81 -3.11 8.12
CA GLU A 79 -9.62 -4.56 8.23
C GLU A 79 -8.43 -5.05 7.40
N ALA A 80 -8.24 -4.54 6.17
CA ALA A 80 -7.07 -4.87 5.35
C ALA A 80 -5.77 -4.38 6.03
N ARG A 81 -5.81 -3.19 6.62
CA ARG A 81 -4.68 -2.65 7.40
C ARG A 81 -4.38 -3.54 8.61
N ALA A 82 -5.39 -3.92 9.37
CA ALA A 82 -5.24 -4.75 10.56
C ALA A 82 -4.72 -6.15 10.22
N HIS A 83 -5.27 -6.78 9.18
CA HIS A 83 -4.82 -8.07 8.68
C HIS A 83 -3.37 -8.02 8.19
N GLY A 84 -3.01 -7.03 7.37
CA GLY A 84 -1.65 -6.84 6.88
C GLY A 84 -0.62 -6.71 8.00
N VAL A 85 -0.94 -5.96 9.06
CA VAL A 85 -0.05 -5.84 10.23
C VAL A 85 0.00 -7.13 11.05
N ALA A 86 -1.15 -7.69 11.41
CA ALA A 86 -1.23 -8.77 12.40
C ALA A 86 -0.86 -10.15 11.86
N HIS A 87 -1.15 -10.42 10.57
CA HIS A 87 -1.02 -11.77 10.00
C HIS A 87 0.08 -11.86 8.93
N VAL A 88 0.36 -10.76 8.21
CA VAL A 88 1.36 -10.73 7.15
C VAL A 88 2.68 -10.07 7.61
N GLY A 89 2.62 -9.19 8.62
CA GLY A 89 3.76 -8.40 9.06
C GLY A 89 4.08 -7.21 8.15
N LEU A 90 3.13 -6.78 7.32
CA LEU A 90 3.30 -5.62 6.45
C LEU A 90 3.28 -4.31 7.25
N PRO A 91 4.07 -3.29 6.84
CA PRO A 91 4.03 -1.95 7.44
C PRO A 91 2.78 -1.16 6.99
N SER A 92 1.58 -1.74 7.19
CA SER A 92 0.31 -1.22 6.66
C SER A 92 -0.27 -0.06 7.47
N ARG A 93 -0.75 0.96 6.75
CA ARG A 93 -1.39 2.18 7.27
C ARG A 93 -2.71 2.41 6.55
N HIS A 94 -3.68 2.96 7.27
CA HIS A 94 -4.94 3.37 6.66
C HIS A 94 -4.73 4.69 5.92
N ALA A 95 -5.27 4.82 4.71
CA ALA A 95 -5.14 6.01 3.90
C ALA A 95 -6.38 6.29 3.07
N HIS A 96 -6.62 7.57 2.79
CA HIS A 96 -7.64 8.03 1.86
C HIS A 96 -7.02 8.27 0.48
N PHE A 97 -7.66 7.71 -0.54
CA PHE A 97 -7.24 7.83 -1.94
C PHE A 97 -8.20 8.75 -2.68
N SER A 98 -7.67 9.66 -3.48
CA SER A 98 -8.46 10.52 -4.37
C SER A 98 -7.73 10.72 -5.69
N ARG A 99 -8.44 10.64 -6.81
CA ARG A 99 -7.89 10.78 -8.15
C ARG A 99 -8.29 12.14 -8.74
N GLY A 100 -7.32 12.87 -9.29
CA GLY A 100 -7.58 14.08 -10.07
C GLY A 100 -8.17 13.73 -11.45
N GLY A 101 -8.98 14.60 -12.03
CA GLY A 101 -9.53 14.41 -13.39
C GLY A 101 -8.51 14.73 -14.48
N GLY A 102 -8.58 14.01 -15.62
CA GLY A 102 -7.80 14.28 -16.84
C GLY A 102 -6.89 13.14 -17.32
N ALA A 103 -6.37 13.27 -18.56
CA ALA A 103 -5.35 12.38 -19.10
C ALA A 103 -4.01 12.65 -18.37
N GLY A 104 -3.56 11.70 -17.55
CA GLY A 104 -2.47 11.90 -16.58
C GLY A 104 -2.92 12.01 -15.12
N ALA A 105 -4.13 11.53 -14.81
CA ALA A 105 -4.74 11.58 -13.49
C ALA A 105 -3.78 11.16 -12.35
N VAL A 106 -3.49 12.15 -11.50
CA VAL A 106 -2.69 12.00 -10.28
C VAL A 106 -3.54 11.37 -9.18
N VAL A 107 -3.01 10.36 -8.52
CA VAL A 107 -3.61 9.80 -7.30
C VAL A 107 -2.96 10.45 -6.09
N THR A 108 -3.76 11.14 -5.30
CA THR A 108 -3.35 11.68 -4.00
C THR A 108 -3.70 10.66 -2.92
N VAL A 109 -2.72 10.35 -2.08
CA VAL A 109 -2.87 9.45 -0.93
C VAL A 109 -2.62 10.24 0.33
N ARG A 110 -3.57 10.18 1.28
CA ARG A 110 -3.46 10.82 2.58
C ARG A 110 -3.52 9.75 3.66
N GLU A 111 -2.38 9.44 4.29
CA GLU A 111 -2.37 8.57 5.47
C GLU A 111 -3.27 9.19 6.55
N ARG A 112 -4.15 8.38 7.11
CA ARG A 112 -4.89 8.76 8.30
C ARG A 112 -3.90 8.83 9.46
N GLU A 113 -3.79 9.99 10.09
CA GLU A 113 -2.99 10.13 11.30
C GLU A 113 -3.36 9.02 12.28
N ARG A 114 -2.33 8.36 12.83
CA ARG A 114 -2.57 7.43 13.93
C ARG A 114 -3.22 8.25 15.03
N ALA A 115 -4.48 7.95 15.36
CA ALA A 115 -5.06 8.41 16.62
C ALA A 115 -4.05 8.04 17.68
N GLY A 116 -3.48 9.05 18.36
CA GLY A 116 -2.40 8.85 19.30
C GLY A 116 -2.80 7.73 20.25
N ALA A 117 -2.04 6.64 20.24
CA ALA A 117 -2.06 5.75 21.38
C ALA A 117 -1.73 6.66 22.57
N GLY A 118 -2.68 6.84 23.48
CA GLY A 118 -2.46 7.61 24.70
C GLY A 118 -1.13 7.18 25.30
N ALA A 119 -0.32 8.16 25.72
CA ALA A 119 0.98 7.93 26.33
C ALA A 119 0.82 7.01 27.55
N GLY A 120 0.94 5.71 27.31
CA GLY A 120 0.94 4.63 28.29
C GLY A 120 2.25 3.88 28.21
N GLY A 121 3.37 4.62 28.23
CA GLY A 121 4.68 4.01 28.39
C GLY A 121 4.82 3.50 29.82
N VAL A 122 4.68 2.19 30.02
CA VAL A 122 5.26 1.54 31.20
C VAL A 122 6.76 1.47 30.94
N ALA A 123 7.49 2.44 31.47
CA ALA A 123 8.91 2.30 31.72
C ALA A 123 9.09 1.17 32.75
N ARG A 124 9.73 0.08 32.35
CA ARG A 124 10.21 -0.93 33.31
C ARG A 124 11.64 -0.55 33.70
N ARG A 125 11.88 -0.48 35.01
CA ARG A 125 13.19 -0.36 35.64
C ARG A 125 13.99 -1.65 35.49
#